data_AF-A0A1F9F073-F1
#
_entry.id   AF-A0A1F9F073-F1
#
_cell.length_a   1.000
_cell.length_b   1.000
_cell.length_c   1.000
_cell.angle_alpha   90.00
_cell.angle_beta   90.00
_cell.angle_gamma   90.00
#
_symmetry.space_group_name_H-M   'P 1'
#
loop_
_entity.id
_entity.type
_entity.pdbx_description
1 polymer ?
#
loop_
_entity_poly.entity_id
_entity_poly.type
_entity_poly.pdbx_seq_one_letter_code
_entity_poly.pdbx_strand_id
1 'polypeptide(L)'
;MLKKGKARAVVDLKWSGERYRRESLEAGAALQLATYAELLRQDGADEVAVGYFIIVSQAILSADSRLTKNGAALPVSHDIEATWRDLERSWKAAWKQVSMGSLSAPGALAGAAEQTARDEDGALVFSAPCKFCDYAGLCGRLYGTLEEDEDGED
;
A
#
# COMPACT_ATOMS: atom_id res chain seq x y z
N MET A 1 -17.66 5.35 -10.41
CA MET A 1 -17.99 5.61 -8.99
C MET A 1 -19.47 5.34 -8.77
N LEU A 2 -19.80 4.43 -7.85
CA LEU A 2 -21.19 4.09 -7.51
C LEU A 2 -21.62 4.89 -6.27
N LYS A 3 -22.83 5.45 -6.28
CA LYS A 3 -23.37 6.30 -5.21
C LYS A 3 -24.71 5.75 -4.70
N LYS A 4 -24.85 5.52 -3.40
CA LYS A 4 -26.14 5.23 -2.73
C LYS A 4 -26.21 6.02 -1.42
N GLY A 5 -26.87 7.18 -1.43
CA GLY A 5 -26.84 8.10 -0.30
C GLY A 5 -25.43 8.61 0.00
N LYS A 6 -25.03 8.62 1.28
CA LYS A 6 -23.66 8.93 1.72
C LYS A 6 -22.67 7.77 1.61
N ALA A 7 -23.15 6.55 1.35
CA ALA A 7 -22.27 5.42 1.08
C ALA A 7 -21.66 5.56 -0.33
N ARG A 8 -20.35 5.31 -0.40
CA ARG A 8 -19.54 5.32 -1.61
C ARG A 8 -18.82 3.99 -1.78
N ALA A 9 -18.37 3.73 -3.00
CA ALA A 9 -17.50 2.61 -3.29
C ALA A 9 -16.37 3.01 -4.22
N VAL A 10 -15.17 2.52 -3.92
CA VAL A 10 -13.99 2.54 -4.78
C VAL A 10 -13.81 1.14 -5.36
N VAL A 11 -13.82 1.05 -6.68
CA VAL A 11 -13.44 -0.17 -7.39
C VAL A 11 -12.31 0.20 -8.34
N ASP A 12 -11.11 -0.31 -8.07
CA ASP A 12 -9.95 -0.09 -8.90
C ASP A 12 -9.81 -1.23 -9.91
N LEU A 13 -9.84 -0.89 -11.20
CA LEU A 13 -9.83 -1.85 -12.29
C LEU A 13 -8.38 -2.24 -12.60
N LYS A 14 -8.07 -3.52 -12.48
CA LYS A 14 -6.77 -4.08 -12.85
C LYS A 14 -6.93 -5.04 -14.01
N TRP A 15 -6.03 -4.94 -14.99
CA TRP A 15 -6.01 -5.89 -16.11
C TRP A 15 -5.81 -7.33 -15.60
N SER A 16 -4.75 -7.56 -14.83
CA SER A 16 -4.37 -8.85 -14.25
C SER A 16 -3.73 -8.69 -12.85
N GLY A 17 -3.15 -9.76 -12.31
CA GLY A 17 -2.42 -9.74 -11.04
C GLY A 17 -3.28 -10.05 -9.81
N GLU A 18 -4.33 -10.87 -9.96
CA GLU A 18 -5.28 -11.21 -8.90
C GLU A 18 -4.58 -11.62 -7.59
N ARG A 19 -3.61 -12.55 -7.66
CA ARG A 19 -2.87 -13.05 -6.50
C ARG A 19 -2.22 -11.90 -5.70
N TYR A 20 -1.43 -11.06 -6.37
CA TYR A 20 -0.77 -9.92 -5.73
C TYR A 20 -1.77 -8.95 -5.08
N ARG A 21 -2.89 -8.68 -5.76
CA ARG A 21 -3.93 -7.78 -5.24
C ARG A 21 -4.66 -8.37 -4.03
N ARG A 22 -4.94 -9.67 -4.05
CA ARG A 22 -5.48 -10.43 -2.93
C ARG A 22 -4.54 -10.37 -1.73
N GLU A 23 -3.28 -10.76 -1.91
CA GLU A 23 -2.25 -10.72 -0.86
C GLU A 23 -2.13 -9.30 -0.28
N SER A 24 -2.15 -8.25 -1.12
CA SER A 24 -2.12 -6.86 -0.62
C SER A 24 -3.34 -6.45 0.20
N LEU A 25 -4.54 -6.99 -0.09
CA LEU A 25 -5.75 -6.73 0.69
C LEU A 25 -5.69 -7.47 2.02
N GLU A 26 -5.38 -8.77 1.98
CA GLU A 26 -5.30 -9.64 3.15
C GLU A 26 -4.23 -9.14 4.14
N ALA A 27 -3.10 -8.67 3.62
CA ALA A 27 -2.03 -8.05 4.40
C ALA A 27 -2.30 -6.60 4.82
N GLY A 28 -3.43 -5.98 4.44
CA GLY A 28 -3.71 -4.57 4.76
C GLY A 28 -2.66 -3.61 4.19
N ALA A 29 -2.18 -3.88 2.98
CA ALA A 29 -1.16 -3.13 2.25
C ALA A 29 -1.71 -2.60 0.91
N ALA A 30 -3.02 -2.55 0.74
CA ALA A 30 -3.70 -2.07 -0.47
C ALA A 30 -3.72 -0.52 -0.53
N LEU A 31 -2.53 0.10 -0.65
CA LEU A 31 -2.32 1.55 -0.54
C LEU A 31 -3.20 2.39 -1.46
N GLN A 32 -3.39 1.96 -2.71
CA GLN A 32 -4.20 2.68 -3.69
C GLN A 32 -5.66 2.77 -3.24
N LEU A 33 -6.23 1.66 -2.79
CA LEU A 33 -7.59 1.62 -2.27
C LEU A 33 -7.73 2.45 -0.99
N ALA A 34 -6.73 2.40 -0.09
CA ALA A 34 -6.74 3.18 1.14
C ALA A 34 -6.72 4.68 0.87
N THR A 35 -5.87 5.11 -0.06
CA THR A 35 -5.78 6.50 -0.50
C THR A 35 -7.09 6.99 -1.09
N TYR A 36 -7.68 6.22 -2.02
CA TYR A 36 -8.96 6.61 -2.63
C TYR A 36 -10.12 6.61 -1.63
N ALA A 37 -10.14 5.68 -0.69
CA ALA A 37 -11.15 5.67 0.36
C ALA A 37 -11.05 6.93 1.23
N GLU A 38 -9.82 7.31 1.60
CA GLU A 38 -9.61 8.50 2.40
C GLU A 38 -10.02 9.78 1.67
N LEU A 39 -9.65 9.93 0.39
CA LEU A 39 -10.08 11.09 -0.41
C LEU A 39 -11.61 11.22 -0.45
N LEU A 40 -12.35 10.10 -0.47
CA LEU A 40 -13.80 10.12 -0.40
C LEU A 40 -14.34 10.47 0.99
N ARG A 41 -13.68 10.03 2.07
CA ARG A 41 -14.05 10.44 3.44
C ARG A 41 -13.85 11.94 3.63
N GLN A 42 -12.76 12.49 3.11
CA GLN A 42 -12.50 13.93 3.13
C GLN A 42 -13.54 14.73 2.30
N ASP A 43 -14.12 14.11 1.27
CA ASP A 43 -15.26 14.65 0.50
C ASP A 43 -16.64 14.36 1.14
N GLY A 44 -16.66 13.90 2.41
CA GLY A 44 -17.89 13.73 3.20
C GLY A 44 -18.61 12.38 3.04
N ALA A 45 -17.93 11.33 2.56
CA ALA A 45 -18.46 9.98 2.59
C ALA A 45 -18.31 9.35 3.99
N ASP A 46 -19.43 8.94 4.59
CA ASP A 46 -19.43 8.30 5.91
C ASP A 46 -18.98 6.82 5.83
N GLU A 47 -19.30 6.13 4.73
CA GLU A 47 -18.94 4.74 4.50
C GLU A 47 -18.36 4.55 3.09
N VAL A 48 -17.19 3.91 3.01
CA VAL A 48 -16.52 3.64 1.73
C VAL A 48 -16.16 2.16 1.60
N ALA A 49 -16.89 1.44 0.76
CA ALA A 49 -16.52 0.08 0.37
C ALA A 49 -15.37 0.12 -0.64
N VAL A 50 -14.40 -0.79 -0.51
CA VAL A 50 -13.24 -0.83 -1.42
C VAL A 50 -13.01 -2.22 -1.99
N GLY A 51 -12.58 -2.28 -3.25
CA GLY A 51 -12.14 -3.54 -3.85
C GLY A 51 -11.41 -3.36 -5.16
N TYR A 52 -10.76 -4.44 -5.61
CA TYR A 52 -10.22 -4.55 -6.96
C TYR A 52 -11.20 -5.30 -7.84
N PHE A 53 -11.35 -4.86 -9.09
CA PHE A 53 -11.96 -5.68 -10.13
C PHE A 53 -10.88 -6.13 -11.12
N ILE A 54 -10.66 -7.44 -11.21
CA ILE A 54 -9.66 -8.03 -12.09
C ILE A 54 -10.32 -8.39 -13.42
N ILE A 55 -9.92 -7.71 -14.50
CA ILE A 55 -10.57 -7.81 -15.81
C ILE A 55 -10.41 -9.22 -16.40
N VAL A 56 -9.20 -9.78 -16.40
CA VAL A 56 -8.95 -11.10 -17.02
C VAL A 56 -9.67 -12.26 -16.35
N SER A 57 -9.85 -12.22 -15.02
CA SER A 57 -10.59 -13.26 -14.28
C SER A 57 -12.05 -12.89 -14.01
N GLN A 58 -12.46 -11.66 -14.36
CA GLN A 58 -13.78 -11.09 -14.07
C GLN A 58 -14.16 -11.20 -12.57
N ALA A 59 -13.16 -11.16 -11.69
CA ALA A 59 -13.32 -11.38 -10.26
C ALA A 59 -13.24 -10.05 -9.49
N ILE A 60 -14.06 -9.95 -8.43
CA ILE A 60 -13.96 -8.87 -7.45
C ILE A 60 -13.23 -9.35 -6.20
N LEU A 61 -12.23 -8.59 -5.77
CA LEU A 61 -11.48 -8.83 -4.54
C LEU A 61 -11.83 -7.71 -3.56
N SER A 62 -12.42 -8.06 -2.42
CA SER A 62 -12.88 -7.09 -1.43
C SER A 62 -13.03 -7.75 -0.06
N ALA A 63 -12.68 -7.02 0.99
CA ALA A 63 -13.01 -7.37 2.38
C ALA A 63 -14.44 -6.98 2.75
N ASP A 64 -15.08 -6.17 1.91
CA ASP A 64 -16.44 -5.69 2.08
C ASP A 64 -17.43 -6.56 1.31
N SER A 65 -18.34 -7.21 2.04
CA SER A 65 -19.36 -8.10 1.49
C SER A 65 -20.38 -7.39 0.59
N ARG A 66 -20.51 -6.06 0.69
CA ARG A 66 -21.37 -5.25 -0.17
C ARG A 66 -20.90 -5.26 -1.63
N LEU A 67 -19.60 -5.49 -1.86
CA LEU A 67 -19.01 -5.60 -3.19
C LEU A 67 -18.95 -7.04 -3.70
N THR A 68 -18.84 -8.02 -2.82
CA THR A 68 -18.79 -9.45 -3.18
C THR A 68 -20.20 -10.04 -3.22
N LYS A 69 -21.07 -9.55 -4.12
CA LYS A 69 -22.43 -10.11 -4.26
C LYS A 69 -22.32 -11.59 -4.69
N ASN A 70 -22.56 -12.51 -3.75
CA ASN A 70 -22.41 -13.98 -3.85
C ASN A 70 -20.99 -14.56 -3.66
N GLY A 71 -20.00 -13.75 -3.27
CA GLY A 71 -18.65 -14.21 -2.91
C GLY A 71 -18.34 -13.97 -1.44
N ALA A 72 -17.47 -14.79 -0.85
CA ALA A 72 -16.95 -14.54 0.49
C ALA A 72 -16.08 -13.28 0.49
N ALA A 73 -16.32 -12.38 1.43
CA ALA A 73 -15.40 -11.29 1.72
C ALA A 73 -14.03 -11.86 2.08
N LEU A 74 -12.97 -11.21 1.61
CA LEU A 74 -11.61 -11.63 1.93
C LEU A 74 -11.33 -11.41 3.42
N PRO A 75 -10.67 -12.37 4.09
CA PRO A 75 -10.17 -12.14 5.43
C PRO A 75 -9.03 -11.12 5.35
N VAL A 76 -9.11 -10.03 6.11
CA VAL A 76 -8.05 -9.03 6.17
C VAL A 76 -7.50 -8.94 7.57
N SER A 77 -6.18 -8.82 7.67
CA SER A 77 -5.49 -8.58 8.94
C SER A 77 -5.76 -7.17 9.48
N HIS A 78 -5.95 -6.21 8.58
CA HIS A 78 -6.20 -4.81 8.90
C HIS A 78 -7.24 -4.25 7.93
N ASP A 79 -8.14 -3.43 8.45
CA ASP A 79 -9.10 -2.72 7.62
C ASP A 79 -8.44 -1.58 6.81
N ILE A 80 -9.24 -0.95 5.96
CA ILE A 80 -8.74 0.06 5.04
C ILE A 80 -8.43 1.38 5.77
N GLU A 81 -9.13 1.69 6.86
CA GLU A 81 -8.82 2.79 7.78
C GLU A 81 -7.45 2.60 8.45
N ALA A 82 -7.15 1.40 8.95
CA ALA A 82 -5.87 1.05 9.54
C ALA A 82 -4.76 1.17 8.51
N THR A 83 -4.94 0.61 7.31
CA THR A 83 -3.97 0.74 6.22
C THR A 83 -3.63 2.21 5.92
N TRP A 84 -4.62 3.11 5.94
CA TRP A 84 -4.37 4.55 5.78
C TRP A 84 -3.58 5.16 6.94
N ARG A 85 -3.98 4.88 8.19
CA ARG A 85 -3.27 5.37 9.38
C ARG A 85 -1.81 4.91 9.40
N ASP A 86 -1.54 3.71 8.92
CA ASP A 86 -0.20 3.12 8.89
C ASP A 86 0.65 3.77 7.78
N LEU A 87 0.05 4.02 6.61
CA LEU A 87 0.65 4.81 5.54
C LEU A 87 1.03 6.22 6.02
N GLU A 88 0.15 6.89 6.76
CA GLU A 88 0.44 8.21 7.33
C GLU A 88 1.62 8.18 8.30
N ARG A 89 1.74 7.11 9.12
CA ARG A 89 2.88 6.95 10.04
C ARG A 89 4.18 6.78 9.26
N SER A 90 4.22 5.88 8.26
CA SER A 90 5.40 5.68 7.42
C SER A 90 5.79 6.95 6.66
N TRP A 91 4.81 7.68 6.13
CA TRP A 91 5.06 8.93 5.44
C TRP A 91 5.66 9.99 6.36
N LYS A 92 5.12 10.15 7.59
CA LYS A 92 5.68 11.09 8.58
C LYS A 92 7.12 10.73 8.96
N ALA A 93 7.42 9.44 9.13
CA ALA A 93 8.77 8.97 9.42
C ALA A 93 9.74 9.28 8.28
N ALA A 94 9.36 8.95 7.05
CA ALA A 94 10.16 9.26 5.86
C ALA A 94 10.37 10.78 5.69
N TRP A 95 9.34 11.59 5.92
CA TRP A 95 9.43 13.04 5.80
C TRP A 95 10.29 13.68 6.89
N LYS A 96 10.33 13.08 8.09
CA LYS A 96 11.24 13.49 9.16
C LYS A 96 12.69 13.30 8.73
N GLN A 97 13.05 12.16 8.12
CA GLN A 97 14.39 11.95 7.56
C GLN A 97 14.75 13.05 6.56
N VAL A 98 13.85 13.32 5.60
CA VAL A 98 14.07 14.36 4.58
C VAL A 98 14.32 15.72 5.23
N SER A 99 13.55 16.07 6.27
CA SER A 99 13.74 17.34 7.00
C SER A 99 15.07 17.44 7.73
N MET A 100 15.71 16.30 8.04
CA MET A 100 17.05 16.23 8.63
C MET A 100 18.16 16.15 7.57
N GLY A 101 17.81 16.25 6.28
CA GLY A 101 18.76 16.17 5.17
C GLY A 101 19.16 14.75 4.77
N SER A 102 18.47 13.72 5.28
CA SER A 102 18.70 12.32 4.92
C SER A 102 17.51 11.73 4.17
N LEU A 103 17.75 10.77 3.27
CA LEU A 103 16.69 10.04 2.60
C LEU A 103 17.17 8.60 2.35
N SER A 104 16.39 7.62 2.82
CA SER A 104 16.63 6.22 2.50
C SER A 104 16.04 5.87 1.13
N ALA A 105 16.79 5.12 0.33
CA ALA A 105 16.32 4.51 -0.89
C ALA A 105 16.16 2.99 -0.67
N PRO A 106 14.96 2.50 -0.26
CA PRO A 106 14.81 1.14 0.27
C PRO A 106 15.27 0.05 -0.70
N GLY A 107 15.13 0.26 -2.01
CA GLY A 107 15.55 -0.73 -3.00
C GLY A 107 17.06 -0.86 -3.21
N ALA A 108 17.86 0.01 -2.60
CA ALA A 108 19.33 -0.02 -2.64
C ALA A 108 19.97 -0.64 -1.40
N LEU A 109 19.17 -0.86 -0.35
CA LEU A 109 19.61 -1.47 0.90
C LEU A 109 19.63 -2.99 0.78
N ALA A 110 20.56 -3.62 1.50
CA ALA A 110 20.49 -5.05 1.76
C ALA A 110 19.17 -5.40 2.48
N GLY A 111 18.54 -6.52 2.14
CA GLY A 111 17.28 -6.94 2.78
C GLY A 111 16.03 -6.15 2.36
N ALA A 112 16.09 -5.37 1.28
CA ALA A 112 14.96 -4.63 0.75
C ALA A 112 13.69 -5.50 0.64
N ALA A 113 12.58 -5.01 1.20
CA ALA A 113 11.33 -5.77 1.25
C ALA A 113 10.83 -6.15 -0.15
N GLU A 114 10.56 -7.44 -0.36
CA GLU A 114 9.99 -7.92 -1.63
C GLU A 114 8.51 -7.54 -1.77
N GLN A 115 7.82 -7.41 -0.65
CA GLN A 115 6.40 -7.05 -0.57
C GLN A 115 6.20 -5.94 0.46
N THR A 116 5.21 -5.08 0.21
CA THR A 116 4.84 -4.06 1.20
C THR A 116 4.18 -4.76 2.39
N ALA A 117 4.74 -4.55 3.58
CA ALA A 117 4.32 -5.20 4.81
C ALA A 117 4.36 -4.21 5.98
N ARG A 118 3.96 -4.65 7.17
CA ARG A 118 4.14 -3.89 8.41
C ARG A 118 5.40 -4.35 9.13
N ASP A 119 6.10 -3.41 9.75
CA ASP A 119 7.11 -3.70 10.77
C ASP A 119 6.48 -3.93 12.15
N GLU A 120 7.32 -4.16 13.15
CA GLU A 120 6.92 -4.43 14.54
C GLU A 120 6.21 -3.24 15.21
N ASP A 121 6.50 -2.02 14.76
CA ASP A 121 5.87 -0.77 15.23
C ASP A 121 4.56 -0.46 14.46
N GLY A 122 4.18 -1.33 13.53
CA GLY A 122 2.99 -1.20 12.70
C GLY A 122 3.10 -0.09 11.65
N ALA A 123 4.30 0.39 11.32
CA ALA A 123 4.52 1.21 10.13
C ALA A 123 4.65 0.32 8.90
N LEU A 124 4.24 0.84 7.74
CA LEU A 124 4.42 0.15 6.46
C LEU A 124 5.87 0.27 5.97
N VAL A 125 6.48 -0.89 5.74
CA VAL A 125 7.72 -1.06 5.01
C VAL A 125 7.36 -1.31 3.55
N PHE A 126 7.77 -0.41 2.66
CA PHE A 126 7.40 -0.47 1.26
C PHE A 126 8.34 -1.36 0.47
N SER A 127 7.77 -2.25 -0.34
CA SER A 127 8.54 -2.91 -1.38
C SER A 127 9.02 -1.89 -2.40
N ALA A 128 10.28 -1.98 -2.82
CA ALA A 128 10.84 -1.16 -3.89
C ALA A 128 10.87 -1.98 -5.18
N PRO A 129 9.89 -1.83 -6.11
CA PRO A 129 9.85 -2.63 -7.33
C PRO A 129 10.83 -2.07 -8.38
N CYS A 130 12.12 -2.04 -8.04
CA CYS A 130 13.16 -1.38 -8.84
C CYS A 130 13.32 -1.93 -10.25
N LYS A 131 12.77 -3.11 -10.55
CA LYS A 131 12.67 -3.66 -11.92
C LYS A 131 11.87 -2.77 -12.89
N PHE A 132 11.07 -1.83 -12.37
CA PHE A 132 10.32 -0.86 -13.17
C PHE A 132 10.89 0.57 -13.06
N CYS A 133 12.08 0.75 -12.48
CA CYS A 133 12.70 2.06 -12.23
C CYS A 133 14.00 2.21 -13.03
N ASP A 134 14.06 3.24 -13.88
CA ASP A 134 15.24 3.54 -14.71
C ASP A 134 16.29 4.40 -13.99
N TYR A 135 16.05 4.79 -12.73
CA TYR A 135 16.87 5.73 -11.98
C TYR A 135 17.88 5.04 -11.04
N ALA A 136 18.45 3.91 -11.46
CA ALA A 136 19.38 3.12 -10.64
C ALA A 136 20.63 3.90 -10.18
N GLY A 137 21.06 4.91 -10.96
CA GLY A 137 22.14 5.81 -10.57
C GLY A 137 21.75 6.77 -9.43
N LEU A 138 20.51 7.27 -9.41
CA LEU A 138 20.05 8.19 -8.36
C LEU A 138 19.89 7.49 -7.01
N CYS A 139 19.49 6.23 -7.01
CA CYS A 139 19.33 5.46 -5.77
C CYS A 139 20.57 4.70 -5.33
N GLY A 140 21.71 4.82 -6.04
CA GLY A 140 22.96 4.15 -5.66
C GLY A 140 23.07 2.69 -6.12
N ARG A 141 21.99 2.01 -6.51
CA ARG A 141 21.99 0.61 -6.97
C ARG A 141 22.94 0.33 -8.13
N LEU A 142 23.19 1.31 -9.00
CA LEU A 142 24.15 1.18 -10.10
C LEU A 142 25.59 1.00 -9.60
N TYR A 143 25.89 1.46 -8.39
CA TYR A 143 27.23 1.52 -7.81
C TYR A 143 27.48 0.46 -6.73
N GLY A 144 26.45 -0.32 -6.35
CA GLY A 144 26.54 -1.40 -5.36
C GLY A 144 25.32 -1.44 -4.44
N THR A 145 25.29 -2.42 -3.54
CA THR A 145 24.38 -2.44 -2.38
C THR A 145 25.07 -1.77 -1.20
N LEU A 146 24.33 -0.91 -0.50
CA LEU A 146 24.78 -0.34 0.76
C LEU A 146 24.41 -1.32 1.88
N GLU A 147 25.37 -1.62 2.76
CA GLU A 147 25.08 -2.26 4.04
C GLU A 147 24.33 -1.23 4.90
N GLU A 148 23.34 -1.67 5.69
CA GLU A 148 22.72 -0.77 6.68
C GLU A 148 23.79 -0.46 7.73
N ASP A 149 24.09 0.81 7.94
CA ASP A 149 24.98 1.24 9.02
C ASP A 149 24.31 0.89 10.35
N GLU A 150 24.64 -0.28 10.93
CA GLU A 150 24.56 -0.50 12.37
C GLU A 150 25.59 0.43 13.01
N ASP A 151 25.17 1.22 14.01
CA ASP A 151 26.01 2.10 14.85
C ASP A 151 26.17 3.56 14.37
N GLY A 152 25.11 4.33 14.62
CA GLY A 152 25.21 5.77 14.90
C GLY A 152 25.03 6.05 16.41
N GLU A 153 25.80 5.39 17.27
CA GLU A 153 25.97 5.79 18.67
C GLU A 153 27.27 6.62 18.78
N ASP A 154 27.11 7.95 18.94
CA ASP A 154 28.15 8.85 19.46
C ASP A 154 28.13 8.85 21.01
#